data_AF-A0A1M6TZS9-F1
#
_entry.id   AF-A0A1M6TZS9-F1
#
_cell.length_a   1.000
_cell.length_b   1.000
_cell.length_c   1.000
_cell.angle_alpha   90.00
_cell.angle_beta   90.00
_cell.angle_gamma   90.00
#
_symmetry.space_group_name_H-M   'P 1'
#
loop_
_entity.id
_entity.type
_entity.pdbx_description
1 polymer ?
#
loop_
_entity_poly.entity_id
_entity_poly.type
_entity_poly.pdbx_seq_one_letter_code
_entity_poly.pdbx_strand_id
1 'polypeptide(L)' 'MLPPDIEAAELEGILPLMTLDDLEEMLQKIYDQLRVEKSGPKLMRLLTNRDIVEKAMEKF' A
#
# COMPACT_ATOMS: atom_id res chain seq x y z
N MET A 1 2.36 -9.66 -8.73
CA MET A 1 1.98 -8.34 -8.17
C MET A 1 1.41 -8.56 -6.78
N LEU A 2 1.85 -7.76 -5.81
CA LEU A 2 1.35 -7.83 -4.44
C LEU A 2 -0.04 -7.21 -4.32
N PRO A 3 -0.93 -7.78 -3.49
CA PRO A 3 -2.24 -7.20 -3.25
C PRO A 3 -2.12 -5.89 -2.46
N PRO A 4 -2.96 -4.87 -2.72
CA PRO A 4 -2.89 -3.59 -2.02
C PRO A 4 -3.35 -3.68 -0.56
N ASP A 5 -4.17 -4.68 -0.23
CA ASP A 5 -4.66 -5.00 1.12
C ASP A 5 -3.82 -6.08 1.83
N ILE A 6 -2.57 -6.28 1.39
CA ILE A 6 -1.59 -7.15 2.06
C ILE A 6 -1.44 -6.77 3.55
N GLU A 7 -1.02 -7.73 4.38
CA GLU A 7 -0.71 -7.43 5.79
C GLU A 7 0.43 -6.41 5.90
N ALA A 8 0.27 -5.43 6.79
CA ALA A 8 1.21 -4.32 6.93
C ALA A 8 2.65 -4.79 7.20
N ALA A 9 2.82 -5.82 8.04
CA ALA A 9 4.13 -6.39 8.36
C ALA A 9 4.81 -7.03 7.13
N GLU A 10 4.02 -7.63 6.22
CA GLU A 10 4.55 -8.18 4.99
C GLU A 10 4.98 -7.06 4.03
N LEU A 11 4.16 -6.01 3.90
CA LEU A 11 4.50 -4.82 3.11
C LEU A 11 5.80 -4.17 3.61
N GLU A 12 5.92 -3.94 4.92
CA GLU A 12 7.13 -3.36 5.51
C GLU A 12 8.37 -4.21 5.26
N GLY A 13 8.23 -5.54 5.25
CA GLY A 13 9.33 -6.46 4.95
C GLY A 13 9.83 -6.40 3.51
N ILE A 14 8.97 -6.03 2.56
CA ILE A 14 9.32 -5.96 1.13
C ILE A 14 9.62 -4.55 0.64
N LEU A 15 9.19 -3.50 1.37
CA LEU A 15 9.43 -2.10 1.03
C LEU A 15 10.90 -1.81 0.63
N PRO A 16 11.93 -2.33 1.33
CA PRO A 16 13.33 -2.06 0.96
C PRO A 16 13.75 -2.62 -0.41
N LEU A 17 12.96 -3.52 -0.99
CA LEU A 17 13.18 -4.15 -2.29
C LEU A 17 12.40 -3.49 -3.42
N MET A 18 11.49 -2.56 -3.09
CA MET A 18 10.66 -1.85 -4.06
C MET A 18 11.41 -0.64 -4.61
N THR A 19 11.20 -0.36 -5.89
CA THR A 19 11.63 0.89 -6.53
C THR A 19 10.61 2.01 -6.29
N LEU A 20 10.97 3.26 -6.61
CA LEU A 20 10.02 4.38 -6.55
C LEU A 20 8.80 4.12 -7.45
N ASP A 21 9.02 3.62 -8.67
CA ASP A 21 7.94 3.28 -9.61
C ASP A 21 7.01 2.20 -9.02
N ASP A 22 7.55 1.19 -8.32
CA ASP A 22 6.74 0.16 -7.66
C ASP A 22 5.88 0.76 -6.54
N LEU A 23 6.41 1.74 -5.80
CA LEU A 23 5.69 2.44 -4.73
C LEU A 23 4.57 3.32 -5.29
N GLU A 24 4.83 4.06 -6.37
CA GLU A 24 3.82 4.85 -7.07
C GLU A 24 2.69 3.95 -7.60
N GLU A 25 3.05 2.81 -8.21
CA GLU A 25 2.06 1.86 -8.72
C GLU A 25 1.22 1.24 -7.58
N MET A 26 1.86 0.88 -6.46
CA MET A 26 1.16 0.38 -5.28
C MET A 26 0.20 1.43 -4.72
N LEU A 27 0.66 2.69 -4.58
CA LEU A 27 -0.15 3.78 -4.06
C LEU A 27 -1.39 4.02 -4.93
N GLN A 28 -1.21 4.03 -6.26
CA GLN A 28 -2.32 4.18 -7.21
C GLN A 28 -3.35 3.05 -7.04
N LYS A 29 -2.90 1.79 -6.91
CA LYS A 29 -3.80 0.65 -6.69
C LYS A 29 -4.56 0.73 -5.36
N ILE A 30 -3.91 1.20 -4.29
CA ILE A 30 -4.56 1.42 -3.00
C ILE A 30 -5.68 2.45 -3.16
N TYR A 31 -5.41 3.57 -3.83
CA TYR A 31 -6.44 4.60 -4.08
C TYR A 31 -7.61 4.09 -4.92
N ASP A 32 -7.34 3.29 -5.95
CA ASP A 32 -8.39 2.70 -6.78
C ASP A 32 -9.25 1.71 -6.00
N GLN A 33 -8.66 0.90 -5.11
CA GLN A 33 -9.41 -0.02 -4.25
C GLN A 33 -10.22 0.71 -3.17
N LEU A 34 -9.68 1.76 -2.55
CA LEU A 34 -10.39 2.57 -1.55
C LEU A 34 -11.72 3.15 -2.08
N ARG A 35 -11.83 3.40 -3.40
CA ARG A 35 -13.06 3.91 -4.02
C ARG A 35 -14.20 2.90 -4.09
N VAL A 36 -13.88 1.61 -4.11
CA VAL A 36 -14.86 0.54 -4.38
C VAL A 36 -15.04 -0.42 -3.20
N GLU A 37 -14.07 -0.48 -2.28
CA GLU A 37 -14.08 -1.40 -1.14
C GLU A 37 -15.16 -1.02 -0.11
N LYS A 38 -15.81 -2.03 0.45
CA LYS A 38 -16.91 -1.89 1.43
C LYS A 38 -16.67 -2.65 2.73
N SER A 39 -15.68 -3.53 2.75
CA SER A 39 -15.28 -4.29 3.93
C SER A 39 -14.46 -3.40 4.86
N GLY A 40 -14.99 -3.13 6.05
CA GLY A 40 -14.31 -2.34 7.09
C GLY A 40 -12.88 -2.84 7.37
N PRO A 41 -12.66 -4.14 7.64
CA PRO A 41 -11.32 -4.69 7.84
C PRO A 41 -10.37 -4.44 6.66
N LYS A 42 -10.85 -4.57 5.42
CA LYS A 42 -10.03 -4.31 4.23
C LYS A 42 -9.72 -2.82 4.06
N LEU A 43 -10.70 -1.94 4.29
CA LEU A 43 -10.49 -0.49 4.27
C LEU A 43 -9.41 -0.08 5.28
N MET A 44 -9.45 -0.64 6.50
CA MET A 44 -8.42 -0.34 7.51
C MET A 44 -7.02 -0.77 7.05
N ARG A 45 -6.89 -1.93 6.41
CA ARG A 45 -5.61 -2.38 5.84
C ARG A 45 -5.15 -1.47 4.70
N LEU A 46 -6.03 -1.13 3.76
CA LEU A 46 -5.72 -0.23 2.64
C LEU A 46 -5.25 1.15 3.13
N LEU A 47 -5.93 1.72 4.12
CA LEU A 47 -5.53 3.00 4.71
C LEU A 47 -4.17 2.90 5.41
N THR A 48 -3.93 1.81 6.15
CA THR A 48 -2.63 1.56 6.80
C THR A 48 -1.52 1.44 5.77
N ASN A 49 -1.75 0.66 4.71
CA ASN A 49 -0.77 0.45 3.64
C ASN A 49 -0.51 1.73 2.84
N ARG A 50 -1.54 2.57 2.61
CA ARG A 50 -1.36 3.89 2.00
C ARG A 50 -0.35 4.71 2.79
N ASP A 51 -0.57 4.84 4.10
CA ASP A 51 0.30 5.64 4.97
C ASP A 51 1.73 5.07 5.03
N ILE A 52 1.89 3.74 4.96
CA ILE A 52 3.20 3.07 4.88
C ILE A 52 3.91 3.42 3.57
N VAL A 53 3.22 3.32 2.43
CA VAL A 53 3.78 3.60 1.11
C VAL A 53 4.14 5.08 0.96
N GLU A 54 3.25 5.99 1.36
CA GLU A 54 3.52 7.45 1.33
C GLU A 54 4.77 7.81 2.14
N LYS A 55 4.91 7.26 3.35
CA LYS A 55 6.12 7.44 4.18
C LYS A 55 7.37 6.81 3.58
N ALA A 56 7.25 5.73 2.83
CA ALA A 56 8.38 5.13 2.14
C ALA A 56 8.86 6.05 1.02
N MET A 57 7.92 6.58 0.21
CA MET A 57 8.22 7.52 -0.88
C MET A 57 8.89 8.81 -0.39
N GLU A 58 8.51 9.34 0.77
CA GLU A 58 9.17 10.51 1.39
C GLU A 58 10.66 10.30 1.71
N LYS A 59 11.13 9.05 1.75
CA LYS A 59 12.51 8.68 2.10
C LYS A 59 13.39 8.31 0.91
N PHE A 60 12.83 8.23 -0.30
CA PHE A 60 13.59 8.03 -1.55
C PHE A 60 14.24 9.34 -2.01
#